data_AF-A0A6A2RBZ3-F1
#
_entry.id   AF-A0A6A2RBZ3-F1
#
_cell.length_a   1.000
_cell.length_b   1.000
_cell.length_c   1.000
_cell.angle_alpha   90.00
_cell.angle_beta   90.00
_cell.angle_gamma   90.00
#
_symmetry.space_group_name_H-M   'P 1'
#
loop_
_entity.id
_entity.type
_entity.pdbx_description
1 polymer ?
#
loop_
_entity_poly.entity_id
_entity_poly.type
_entity_poly.pdbx_seq_one_letter_code
_entity_poly.pdbx_strand_id
1 'polypeptide(L)'
;MTMDANGNSHKAAGRPDGGQFDRKAGQGSDDDLEVRPAAMDKVVLQVSAARAIAGREPPDCSKLGPVGANHTLAGWLDREAPGWRYDRAALAASMPGVVDDYRDRDPVDTAEAESIERRALGTPERPGRLVRHLREWLPSDVDSMETARGIIHDRAESARRCYALDPTRCLTPEAFRAAVDQSSVERFFTSKEIRMSAHRMRVGHRYMDRVSEWKAGHKGSTPDGETRDALWDAALADYVAEKKAKGSSFGNGLNYTDGRSAHEGVRPRVYIDRNDMEEPFNGRKDFEGMYRRGQARIRQWAANYADYSMTGEDGDATGDALDMATTTSVTGSALRGVGETERRAYKLALAQGRSATELDAVAKALGLDGDTRGLLEAEWHAEVAFARI
;
A
#
# COMPACT_ATOMS: atom_id res chain seq x y z
N MET A 1 -32.99 7.80 7.24
CA MET A 1 -33.50 7.39 5.91
C MET A 1 -32.71 6.17 5.48
N THR A 2 -33.38 5.02 5.36
CA THR A 2 -32.73 3.79 4.88
C THR A 2 -32.54 3.94 3.38
N MET A 3 -31.30 3.84 2.90
CA MET A 3 -30.98 3.81 1.47
C MET A 3 -30.64 2.38 1.06
N ASP A 4 -31.13 1.95 -0.09
CA ASP A 4 -30.72 0.68 -0.70
C ASP A 4 -29.34 0.79 -1.37
N ALA A 5 -28.82 -0.34 -1.84
CA ALA A 5 -27.53 -0.42 -2.53
C ALA A 5 -27.47 0.38 -3.86
N ASN A 6 -28.61 0.89 -4.34
CA ASN A 6 -28.74 1.69 -5.55
C ASN A 6 -28.93 3.20 -5.25
N GLY A 7 -28.93 3.60 -3.97
CA GLY A 7 -29.04 5.00 -3.56
C GLY A 7 -30.46 5.55 -3.49
N ASN A 8 -31.50 4.70 -3.53
CA ASN A 8 -32.88 5.14 -3.40
C ASN A 8 -33.26 5.34 -1.93
N SER A 9 -33.98 6.43 -1.63
CA SER A 9 -34.40 6.75 -0.25
C SER A 9 -35.74 6.08 0.07
N HIS A 10 -35.81 5.30 1.16
CA HIS A 10 -37.08 4.81 1.70
C HIS A 10 -37.83 5.90 2.49
N LYS A 11 -39.12 6.11 2.17
CA LYS A 11 -40.08 6.77 3.07
C LYS A 11 -40.82 5.74 3.94
N ALA A 12 -41.21 6.14 5.15
CA ALA A 12 -41.81 5.28 6.16
C ALA A 12 -43.20 4.75 5.74
N ALA A 13 -43.48 3.49 6.08
CA ALA A 13 -44.76 2.82 5.81
C ALA A 13 -45.87 3.41 6.69
N GLY A 14 -46.89 4.02 6.06
CA GLY A 14 -48.04 4.60 6.78
C GLY A 14 -48.93 5.56 5.99
N ARG A 15 -48.70 5.77 4.68
CA ARG A 15 -49.63 6.51 3.81
C ARG A 15 -50.52 5.55 3.01
N PRO A 16 -51.76 5.95 2.68
CA PRO A 16 -52.75 5.12 1.99
C PRO A 16 -52.36 4.73 0.55
N ASP A 17 -51.33 5.37 -0.02
CA ASP A 17 -50.87 5.12 -1.39
C ASP A 17 -49.55 4.32 -1.34
N GLY A 18 -49.67 2.99 -1.22
CA GLY A 18 -48.57 2.03 -1.05
C GLY A 18 -47.23 2.43 -1.67
N GLY A 19 -46.16 2.32 -0.88
CA GLY A 19 -44.84 2.91 -1.12
C GLY A 19 -44.31 2.78 -2.55
N GLN A 20 -44.29 3.91 -3.25
CA GLN A 20 -43.50 4.13 -4.47
C GLN A 20 -42.38 5.13 -4.20
N PHE A 21 -41.25 4.93 -4.87
CA PHE A 21 -40.03 5.72 -4.75
C PHE A 21 -40.17 7.07 -5.46
N ASP A 22 -39.93 8.17 -4.75
CA ASP A 22 -39.80 9.50 -5.38
C ASP A 22 -38.42 9.60 -6.04
N ARG A 23 -38.39 9.88 -7.36
CA ARG A 23 -37.17 10.33 -8.05
C ARG A 23 -36.73 11.67 -7.48
N LYS A 24 -35.43 11.83 -7.30
CA LYS A 24 -34.81 13.06 -6.81
C LYS A 24 -35.09 14.22 -7.79
N ALA A 25 -35.56 15.35 -7.26
CA ALA A 25 -35.63 16.60 -8.02
C ALA A 25 -34.23 17.01 -8.48
N GLY A 26 -34.03 17.11 -9.80
CA GLY A 26 -32.74 17.35 -10.45
C GLY A 26 -32.36 16.38 -11.57
N GLN A 27 -33.13 15.30 -11.79
CA GLN A 27 -33.08 14.57 -13.07
C GLN A 27 -34.02 15.26 -14.07
N GLY A 28 -33.49 16.22 -14.82
CA GLY A 28 -34.07 16.56 -16.12
C GLY A 28 -33.91 15.35 -17.04
N SER A 29 -34.96 15.02 -17.79
CA SER A 29 -34.91 14.01 -18.85
C SER A 29 -33.84 14.41 -19.85
N ASP A 30 -32.84 13.55 -20.04
CA ASP A 30 -31.74 13.72 -21.00
C ASP A 30 -32.19 13.25 -22.41
N ASP A 31 -33.44 13.53 -22.79
CA ASP A 31 -34.06 13.03 -24.03
C ASP A 31 -33.80 13.93 -25.26
N ASP A 32 -32.98 14.98 -25.12
CA ASP A 32 -32.85 16.01 -26.15
C ASP A 32 -31.42 16.22 -26.68
N LEU A 33 -30.53 15.22 -26.58
CA LEU A 33 -29.19 15.27 -27.19
C LEU A 33 -28.84 14.00 -27.96
N GLU A 34 -29.24 14.05 -29.24
CA GLU A 34 -28.65 13.43 -30.42
C GLU A 34 -28.39 11.90 -30.40
N VAL A 35 -28.57 11.29 -31.58
CA VAL A 35 -28.27 9.89 -31.85
C VAL A 35 -26.83 9.58 -31.42
N ARG A 36 -26.65 9.05 -30.20
CA ARG A 36 -25.37 8.56 -29.72
C ARG A 36 -25.02 7.32 -30.57
N PRO A 37 -23.86 7.25 -31.24
CA PRO A 37 -23.39 5.99 -31.79
C PRO A 37 -23.36 4.97 -30.66
N ALA A 38 -23.88 3.76 -30.91
CA ALA A 38 -24.04 2.71 -29.91
C ALA A 38 -22.79 2.60 -29.03
N ALA A 39 -22.94 2.78 -27.71
CA ALA A 39 -21.83 2.62 -26.78
C ALA A 39 -21.21 1.23 -27.01
N MET A 40 -19.98 1.20 -27.52
CA MET A 40 -19.29 -0.06 -27.80
C MET A 40 -19.15 -0.84 -26.49
N ASP A 41 -19.49 -2.13 -26.52
CA ASP A 41 -19.33 -2.98 -25.35
C ASP A 41 -17.84 -3.04 -24.98
N LYS A 42 -17.51 -2.50 -23.81
CA LYS A 42 -16.14 -2.39 -23.33
C LYS A 42 -15.47 -3.76 -23.17
N VAL A 43 -16.22 -4.80 -22.83
CA VAL A 43 -15.67 -6.16 -22.73
C VAL A 43 -15.30 -6.69 -24.11
N VAL A 44 -16.13 -6.44 -25.11
CA VAL A 44 -15.85 -6.82 -26.51
C VAL A 44 -14.60 -6.11 -27.04
N LEU A 45 -14.44 -4.82 -26.73
CA LEU A 45 -13.24 -4.06 -27.07
C LEU A 45 -11.98 -4.67 -26.42
N GLN A 46 -12.04 -4.98 -25.12
CA GLN A 46 -10.92 -5.58 -24.39
C GLN A 46 -10.52 -6.95 -24.96
N VAL A 47 -11.50 -7.80 -25.26
CA VAL A 47 -11.28 -9.12 -25.87
C VAL A 47 -10.65 -8.96 -27.26
N SER A 48 -11.14 -8.01 -28.06
CA SER A 48 -10.61 -7.75 -29.41
C SER A 48 -9.16 -7.25 -29.36
N ALA A 49 -8.85 -6.34 -28.44
CA ALA A 49 -7.48 -5.86 -28.23
C ALA A 49 -6.55 -6.99 -27.78
N ALA A 50 -6.97 -7.81 -26.80
CA ALA A 50 -6.19 -8.94 -26.34
C ALA A 50 -5.89 -9.95 -27.47
N ARG A 51 -6.88 -10.25 -28.31
CA ARG A 51 -6.71 -11.10 -29.49
C ARG A 51 -5.69 -10.52 -30.47
N ALA A 52 -5.75 -9.21 -30.72
CA ALA A 52 -4.81 -8.52 -31.61
C ALA A 52 -3.37 -8.56 -31.08
N ILE A 53 -3.18 -8.34 -29.77
CA ILE A 53 -1.86 -8.35 -29.12
C ILE A 53 -1.23 -9.74 -29.17
N ALA A 54 -1.97 -10.79 -28.80
CA ALA A 54 -1.40 -12.14 -28.71
C ALA A 54 -1.45 -12.92 -30.03
N GLY A 55 -2.24 -12.47 -31.01
CA GLY A 55 -2.48 -13.20 -32.26
C GLY A 55 -3.20 -14.56 -32.06
N ARG A 56 -3.90 -14.73 -30.94
CA ARG A 56 -4.57 -15.99 -30.53
C ARG A 56 -5.90 -15.70 -29.84
N GLU A 57 -6.75 -16.73 -29.75
CA GLU A 57 -8.06 -16.59 -29.13
C GLU A 57 -7.94 -16.41 -27.60
N PRO A 58 -8.43 -15.29 -27.04
CA PRO A 58 -8.42 -15.05 -25.60
C PRO A 58 -9.48 -15.90 -24.86
N PRO A 59 -9.39 -16.02 -23.52
CA PRO A 59 -10.43 -16.67 -22.73
C PRO A 59 -11.78 -15.94 -22.83
N ASP A 60 -12.87 -16.71 -22.78
CA ASP A 60 -14.23 -16.17 -22.77
C ASP A 60 -14.46 -15.29 -21.53
N CYS A 61 -14.71 -14.00 -21.77
CA CYS A 61 -14.99 -13.00 -20.76
C CYS A 61 -16.46 -12.52 -20.77
N SER A 62 -17.36 -13.17 -21.53
CA SER A 62 -18.75 -12.75 -21.73
C SER A 62 -19.57 -12.60 -20.44
N LYS A 63 -19.19 -13.34 -19.38
CA LYS A 63 -19.84 -13.29 -18.06
C LYS A 63 -19.19 -12.30 -17.08
N LEU A 64 -18.12 -11.62 -17.49
CA LEU A 64 -17.36 -10.70 -16.65
C LEU A 64 -17.75 -9.26 -16.95
N GLY A 65 -17.76 -8.42 -15.91
CA GLY A 65 -17.75 -6.97 -16.11
C GLY A 65 -16.38 -6.47 -16.61
N PRO A 66 -16.27 -5.22 -17.08
CA PRO A 66 -15.04 -4.69 -17.69
C PRO A 66 -13.77 -4.76 -16.82
N VAL A 67 -13.92 -4.67 -15.49
CA VAL A 67 -12.79 -4.79 -14.55
C VAL A 67 -12.32 -6.25 -14.45
N GLY A 68 -13.26 -7.19 -14.36
CA GLY A 68 -12.95 -8.61 -14.31
C GLY A 68 -12.33 -9.11 -15.62
N ALA A 69 -12.90 -8.68 -16.75
CA ALA A 69 -12.34 -8.97 -18.08
C ALA A 69 -10.92 -8.42 -18.23
N ASN A 70 -10.67 -7.15 -17.85
CA ASN A 70 -9.32 -6.58 -17.90
C ASN A 70 -8.30 -7.40 -17.08
N HIS A 71 -8.66 -7.79 -15.85
CA HIS A 71 -7.77 -8.59 -15.00
C HIS A 71 -7.48 -9.98 -15.58
N THR A 72 -8.53 -10.68 -16.04
CA THR A 72 -8.40 -12.01 -16.66
C THR A 72 -7.55 -11.96 -17.93
N LEU A 73 -7.81 -11.00 -18.81
CA LEU A 73 -7.08 -10.84 -20.07
C LEU A 73 -5.63 -10.41 -19.83
N ALA A 74 -5.37 -9.49 -18.90
CA ALA A 74 -4.01 -9.09 -18.55
C ALA A 74 -3.18 -10.28 -18.04
N GLY A 75 -3.76 -11.11 -17.15
CA GLY A 75 -3.08 -12.31 -16.65
C GLY A 75 -2.87 -13.38 -17.71
N TRP A 76 -3.72 -13.43 -18.74
CA TRP A 76 -3.53 -14.29 -19.91
C TRP A 76 -2.42 -13.76 -20.83
N LEU A 77 -2.42 -12.46 -21.14
CA LEU A 77 -1.39 -11.81 -21.94
C LEU A 77 0.00 -11.87 -21.30
N ASP A 78 0.09 -11.80 -19.97
CA ASP A 78 1.36 -11.97 -19.25
C ASP A 78 2.01 -13.35 -19.53
N ARG A 79 1.24 -14.36 -19.97
CA ARG A 79 1.76 -15.67 -20.40
C ARG A 79 1.94 -15.78 -21.91
N GLU A 80 0.98 -15.31 -22.69
CA GLU A 80 0.97 -15.52 -24.15
C GLU A 80 1.76 -14.48 -24.95
N ALA A 81 1.94 -13.28 -24.40
CA ALA A 81 2.65 -12.18 -25.06
C ALA A 81 3.53 -11.40 -24.06
N PRO A 82 4.64 -11.97 -23.58
CA PRO A 82 5.54 -11.29 -22.65
C PRO A 82 5.98 -9.92 -23.20
N GLY A 83 5.93 -8.89 -22.35
CA GLY A 83 6.29 -7.53 -22.74
C GLY A 83 5.16 -6.71 -23.40
N TRP A 84 3.96 -7.27 -23.60
CA TRP A 84 2.81 -6.58 -24.22
C TRP A 84 2.48 -5.21 -23.61
N ARG A 85 2.77 -5.02 -22.31
CA ARG A 85 2.54 -3.76 -21.58
C ARG A 85 3.45 -2.62 -22.02
N TYR A 86 4.55 -2.94 -22.69
CA TYR A 86 5.56 -2.00 -23.19
C TYR A 86 5.55 -1.93 -24.72
N ASP A 87 4.72 -2.72 -25.39
CA ASP A 87 4.56 -2.65 -26.83
C ASP A 87 3.89 -1.33 -27.22
N ARG A 88 4.61 -0.54 -28.01
CA ARG A 88 4.15 0.76 -28.50
C ARG A 88 2.87 0.63 -29.33
N ALA A 89 2.73 -0.46 -30.09
CA ALA A 89 1.52 -0.69 -30.90
C ALA A 89 0.30 -0.99 -30.02
N ALA A 90 0.48 -1.76 -28.94
CA ALA A 90 -0.57 -2.05 -27.98
C ALA A 90 -1.04 -0.79 -27.22
N LEU A 91 -0.12 0.12 -26.90
CA LEU A 91 -0.43 1.35 -26.16
C LEU A 91 -1.03 2.48 -27.02
N ALA A 92 -0.99 2.34 -28.35
CA ALA A 92 -1.56 3.30 -29.28
C ALA A 92 -3.05 3.02 -29.55
N ALA A 93 -3.80 4.06 -29.88
CA ALA A 93 -5.17 3.89 -30.33
C ALA A 93 -5.18 3.30 -31.75
N SER A 94 -5.92 2.20 -31.93
CA SER A 94 -6.15 1.56 -33.24
C SER A 94 -7.56 1.82 -33.79
N MET A 95 -8.46 2.33 -32.94
CA MET A 95 -9.83 2.67 -33.25
C MET A 95 -10.15 4.12 -32.84
N PRO A 96 -11.07 4.80 -33.53
CA PRO A 96 -11.52 6.12 -33.08
C PRO A 96 -12.21 6.02 -31.72
N GLY A 97 -11.93 6.97 -30.84
CA GLY A 97 -12.63 7.11 -29.57
C GLY A 97 -14.02 7.71 -29.73
N VAL A 98 -14.83 7.57 -28.68
CA VAL A 98 -16.21 8.07 -28.64
C VAL A 98 -16.27 9.58 -28.46
N VAL A 99 -15.30 10.16 -27.74
CA VAL A 99 -15.24 11.59 -27.40
C VAL A 99 -14.14 12.28 -28.21
N ASP A 100 -12.92 11.74 -28.14
CA ASP A 100 -11.78 12.22 -28.92
C ASP A 100 -11.19 11.06 -29.71
N ASP A 101 -10.63 11.37 -30.88
CA ASP A 101 -9.83 10.45 -31.67
C ASP A 101 -8.36 10.56 -31.23
N TYR A 102 -7.80 9.46 -30.75
CA TYR A 102 -6.43 9.42 -30.23
C TYR A 102 -5.44 8.76 -31.19
N ARG A 103 -5.87 8.40 -32.41
CA ARG A 103 -5.05 7.65 -33.39
C ARG A 103 -3.87 8.44 -33.95
N ASP A 104 -3.90 9.76 -33.83
CA ASP A 104 -2.82 10.68 -34.21
C ASP A 104 -1.85 10.98 -33.06
N ARG A 105 -2.11 10.43 -31.86
CA ARG A 105 -1.30 10.66 -30.67
C ARG A 105 -0.25 9.56 -30.51
N ASP A 106 0.95 9.97 -30.14
CA ASP A 106 2.03 9.05 -29.80
C ASP A 106 1.89 8.52 -28.36
N PRO A 107 2.02 7.20 -28.15
CA PRO A 107 2.10 6.63 -26.82
C PRO A 107 3.44 6.98 -26.16
N VAL A 108 3.43 7.00 -24.83
CA VAL A 108 4.62 7.20 -24.00
C VAL A 108 5.66 6.14 -24.31
N ASP A 109 6.91 6.56 -24.51
CA ASP A 109 8.03 5.64 -24.64
C ASP A 109 8.59 5.23 -23.26
N THR A 110 9.43 4.20 -23.25
CA THR A 110 9.99 3.65 -22.00
C THR A 110 10.84 4.68 -21.24
N ALA A 111 11.67 5.46 -21.94
CA ALA A 111 12.57 6.42 -21.31
C ALA A 111 11.81 7.60 -20.68
N GLU A 112 10.78 8.10 -21.37
CA GLU A 112 9.89 9.13 -20.85
C GLU A 112 9.05 8.61 -19.68
N ALA A 113 8.54 7.38 -19.77
CA ALA A 113 7.81 6.75 -18.67
C ALA A 113 8.68 6.63 -17.41
N GLU A 114 9.91 6.14 -17.54
CA GLU A 114 10.87 6.05 -16.44
C GLU A 114 11.21 7.43 -15.85
N SER A 115 11.36 8.44 -16.71
CA SER A 115 11.59 9.83 -16.29
C SER A 115 10.40 10.39 -15.49
N ILE A 116 9.17 10.09 -15.90
CA ILE A 116 7.95 10.46 -15.19
C ILE A 116 7.88 9.77 -13.83
N GLU A 117 8.10 8.47 -13.76
CA GLU A 117 8.11 7.70 -12.51
C GLU A 117 9.19 8.22 -11.53
N ARG A 118 10.41 8.46 -12.04
CA ARG A 118 11.53 9.01 -11.27
C ARG A 118 11.23 10.40 -10.72
N ARG A 119 10.61 11.27 -11.53
CA ARG A 119 10.20 12.62 -11.10
C ARG A 119 9.12 12.57 -10.04
N ALA A 120 8.17 11.64 -10.16
CA ALA A 120 7.10 11.46 -9.17
C ALA A 120 7.64 10.94 -7.82
N LEU A 121 8.66 10.08 -7.86
CA LEU A 121 9.37 9.60 -6.68
C LEU A 121 10.19 10.70 -5.99
N GLY A 122 10.89 11.53 -6.79
CA GLY A 122 11.81 12.56 -6.31
C GLY A 122 13.16 11.99 -5.88
N THR A 123 13.96 12.81 -5.19
CA THR A 123 15.25 12.40 -4.61
C THR A 123 15.17 12.34 -3.09
N PRO A 124 16.13 11.71 -2.38
CA PRO A 124 16.16 11.73 -0.92
C PRO A 124 16.12 13.16 -0.32
N GLU A 125 16.79 14.11 -0.97
CA GLU A 125 16.85 15.53 -0.58
C GLU A 125 15.58 16.31 -0.96
N ARG A 126 14.94 15.91 -2.07
CA ARG A 126 13.70 16.52 -2.59
C ARG A 126 12.66 15.43 -2.85
N PRO A 127 12.06 14.86 -1.80
CA PRO A 127 11.14 13.75 -1.93
C PRO A 127 9.86 14.18 -2.66
N GLY A 128 9.38 13.27 -3.51
CA GLY A 128 8.11 13.42 -4.21
C GLY A 128 6.93 13.52 -3.25
N ARG A 129 5.75 13.88 -3.79
CA ARG A 129 4.52 14.03 -2.99
C ARG A 129 4.18 12.76 -2.20
N LEU A 130 4.31 11.60 -2.83
CA LEU A 130 3.94 10.33 -2.22
C LEU A 130 4.90 9.95 -1.08
N VAL A 131 6.21 10.11 -1.30
CA VAL A 131 7.25 9.86 -0.30
C VAL A 131 7.05 10.74 0.93
N ARG A 132 6.80 12.04 0.74
CA ARG A 132 6.53 12.98 1.85
C ARG A 132 5.36 12.52 2.71
N HIS A 133 4.27 12.07 2.08
CA HIS A 133 3.12 11.59 2.83
C HIS A 133 3.39 10.25 3.50
N LEU A 134 4.17 9.34 2.89
CA LEU A 134 4.55 8.08 3.52
C LEU A 134 5.47 8.24 4.74
N ARG A 135 6.32 9.28 4.77
CA ARG A 135 7.16 9.61 5.94
C ARG A 135 6.36 9.90 7.21
N GLU A 136 5.12 10.37 7.07
CA GLU A 136 4.20 10.56 8.20
C GLU A 136 3.74 9.23 8.81
N TRP A 137 3.80 8.15 8.02
CA TRP A 137 3.25 6.85 8.36
C TRP A 137 4.30 5.76 8.57
N LEU A 138 5.52 5.96 8.07
CA LEU A 138 6.54 4.92 8.06
C LEU A 138 7.76 5.38 8.87
N PRO A 139 8.41 4.44 9.58
CA PRO A 139 9.46 4.78 10.52
C PRO A 139 10.79 5.18 9.87
N SER A 140 10.95 4.94 8.57
CA SER A 140 12.21 5.09 7.84
C SER A 140 12.00 5.79 6.50
N ASP A 141 12.94 6.65 6.14
CA ASP A 141 12.94 7.33 4.83
C ASP A 141 13.14 6.34 3.68
N VAL A 142 13.92 5.28 3.91
CA VAL A 142 14.13 4.18 2.96
C VAL A 142 12.81 3.43 2.72
N ASP A 143 12.10 3.09 3.79
CA ASP A 143 10.81 2.40 3.73
C ASP A 143 9.79 3.25 2.96
N SER A 144 9.83 4.57 3.17
CA SER A 144 8.96 5.53 2.48
C SER A 144 9.27 5.65 0.99
N MET A 145 10.56 5.68 0.64
CA MET A 145 11.03 5.71 -0.75
C MET A 145 10.67 4.43 -1.50
N GLU A 146 11.02 3.27 -0.95
CA GLU A 146 10.72 1.98 -1.57
C GLU A 146 9.21 1.74 -1.65
N THR A 147 8.47 2.11 -0.61
CA THR A 147 7.01 1.99 -0.65
C THR A 147 6.39 2.89 -1.71
N ALA A 148 6.87 4.12 -1.86
CA ALA A 148 6.42 5.02 -2.91
C ALA A 148 6.74 4.47 -4.30
N ARG A 149 7.96 3.93 -4.50
CA ARG A 149 8.42 3.37 -5.77
C ARG A 149 7.46 2.31 -6.29
N GLY A 150 7.11 1.31 -5.48
CA GLY A 150 6.20 0.27 -5.95
C GLY A 150 4.75 0.69 -6.06
N ILE A 151 4.24 1.65 -5.25
CA ILE A 151 2.90 2.20 -5.49
C ILE A 151 2.86 2.92 -6.85
N ILE A 152 3.90 3.70 -7.17
CA ILE A 152 4.03 4.39 -8.46
C ILE A 152 4.12 3.36 -9.59
N HIS A 153 4.97 2.34 -9.43
CA HIS A 153 5.13 1.27 -10.41
C HIS A 153 3.84 0.50 -10.65
N ASP A 154 3.15 0.04 -9.59
CA ASP A 154 1.85 -0.65 -9.70
C ASP A 154 0.81 0.22 -10.41
N ARG A 155 0.85 1.53 -10.19
CA ARG A 155 -0.06 2.46 -10.85
C ARG A 155 0.27 2.63 -12.33
N ALA A 156 1.54 2.73 -12.67
CA ALA A 156 2.03 2.75 -14.04
C ALA A 156 1.67 1.45 -14.78
N GLU A 157 1.90 0.29 -14.16
CA GLU A 157 1.52 -1.02 -14.69
C GLU A 157 0.01 -1.16 -14.89
N SER A 158 -0.79 -0.67 -13.94
CA SER A 158 -2.24 -0.62 -14.08
C SER A 158 -2.66 0.28 -15.25
N ALA A 159 -1.97 1.41 -15.50
CA ALA A 159 -2.26 2.27 -16.63
C ALA A 159 -1.94 1.57 -17.95
N ARG A 160 -0.74 0.98 -18.08
CA ARG A 160 -0.34 0.19 -19.26
C ARG A 160 -1.39 -0.88 -19.60
N ARG A 161 -1.83 -1.67 -18.61
CA ARG A 161 -2.88 -2.70 -18.80
C ARG A 161 -4.23 -2.13 -19.24
N CYS A 162 -4.65 -1.00 -18.68
CA CYS A 162 -5.94 -0.40 -19.00
C CYS A 162 -5.96 0.17 -20.42
N TYR A 163 -4.89 0.84 -20.84
CA TYR A 163 -4.82 1.45 -22.17
C TYR A 163 -4.54 0.43 -23.26
N ALA A 164 -3.66 -0.56 -23.03
CA ALA A 164 -3.42 -1.61 -24.02
C ALA A 164 -4.65 -2.49 -24.31
N LEU A 165 -5.57 -2.61 -23.35
CA LEU A 165 -6.85 -3.31 -23.54
C LEU A 165 -8.00 -2.37 -23.93
N ASP A 166 -7.71 -1.13 -24.31
CA ASP A 166 -8.70 -0.18 -24.81
C ASP A 166 -8.22 0.39 -26.16
N PRO A 167 -8.61 -0.24 -27.28
CA PRO A 167 -8.09 0.13 -28.61
C PRO A 167 -8.55 1.52 -29.06
N THR A 168 -9.43 2.17 -28.31
CA THR A 168 -9.95 3.51 -28.59
C THR A 168 -9.14 4.63 -27.94
N ARG A 169 -8.13 4.30 -27.13
CA ARG A 169 -7.34 5.25 -26.35
C ARG A 169 -5.84 5.06 -26.61
N CYS A 170 -5.09 6.14 -26.43
CA CYS A 170 -3.64 6.13 -26.48
C CYS A 170 -3.07 6.48 -25.10
N LEU A 171 -2.09 5.72 -24.61
CA LEU A 171 -1.38 6.04 -23.37
C LEU A 171 -0.31 7.11 -23.64
N THR A 172 -0.74 8.36 -23.80
CA THR A 172 0.19 9.47 -24.03
C THR A 172 1.05 9.77 -22.79
N PRO A 173 2.16 10.51 -22.92
CA PRO A 173 2.96 10.94 -21.78
C PRO A 173 2.17 11.72 -20.73
N GLU A 174 1.21 12.54 -21.15
CA GLU A 174 0.33 13.28 -20.23
C GLU A 174 -0.63 12.36 -19.49
N ALA A 175 -1.22 11.38 -20.19
CA ALA A 175 -2.09 10.38 -19.58
C ALA A 175 -1.34 9.50 -18.59
N PHE A 176 -0.10 9.11 -18.93
CA PHE A 176 0.78 8.34 -18.06
C PHE A 176 1.15 9.12 -16.80
N ARG A 177 1.56 10.39 -16.94
CA ARG A 177 1.85 11.29 -15.82
C ARG A 177 0.63 11.47 -14.92
N ALA A 178 -0.55 11.72 -15.50
CA ALA A 178 -1.79 11.85 -14.74
C ALA A 178 -2.13 10.57 -13.96
N ALA A 179 -1.86 9.39 -14.54
CA ALA A 179 -2.06 8.12 -13.85
C ALA A 179 -1.11 7.97 -12.66
N VAL A 180 0.18 8.28 -12.84
CA VAL A 180 1.21 8.24 -11.79
C VAL A 180 0.93 9.25 -10.68
N ASP A 181 0.51 10.48 -11.01
CA ASP A 181 0.21 11.53 -10.04
C ASP A 181 -1.00 11.20 -9.14
N GLN A 182 -1.90 10.33 -9.61
CA GLN A 182 -3.02 9.79 -8.83
C GLN A 182 -2.60 8.72 -7.81
N SER A 183 -1.31 8.37 -7.73
CA SER A 183 -0.79 7.47 -6.70
C SER A 183 -1.11 8.00 -5.31
N SER A 184 -1.63 7.12 -4.44
CA SER A 184 -2.10 7.50 -3.11
C SER A 184 -1.73 6.47 -2.05
N VAL A 185 -1.35 7.00 -0.88
CA VAL A 185 -1.08 6.22 0.33
C VAL A 185 -2.33 5.51 0.83
N GLU A 186 -3.51 6.11 0.63
CA GLU A 186 -4.79 5.49 1.00
C GLU A 186 -5.00 4.14 0.31
N ARG A 187 -4.62 4.01 -0.97
CA ARG A 187 -4.78 2.75 -1.70
C ARG A 187 -3.93 1.62 -1.13
N PHE A 188 -2.73 1.95 -0.65
CA PHE A 188 -1.86 1.00 0.04
C PHE A 188 -2.51 0.53 1.35
N PHE A 189 -2.90 1.46 2.23
CA PHE A 189 -3.41 1.10 3.55
C PHE A 189 -4.84 0.52 3.55
N THR A 190 -5.64 0.81 2.52
CA THR A 190 -6.98 0.23 2.34
C THR A 190 -6.98 -1.16 1.72
N SER A 191 -5.81 -1.72 1.40
CA SER A 191 -5.69 -3.06 0.82
C SER A 191 -6.34 -4.14 1.72
N LYS A 192 -6.65 -5.30 1.13
CA LYS A 192 -7.33 -6.40 1.85
C LYS A 192 -6.50 -6.95 3.02
N GLU A 193 -5.19 -6.76 2.97
CA GLU A 193 -4.20 -7.22 3.94
C GLU A 193 -4.14 -6.28 5.15
N ILE A 194 -4.20 -4.97 4.92
CA ILE A 194 -4.08 -3.96 5.98
C ILE A 194 -5.46 -3.59 6.54
N ARG A 195 -6.43 -3.32 5.66
CA ARG A 195 -7.83 -2.94 5.96
C ARG A 195 -7.99 -1.63 6.74
N MET A 196 -7.05 -0.70 6.57
CA MET A 196 -7.13 0.61 7.21
C MET A 196 -7.85 1.60 6.30
N SER A 197 -9.04 2.04 6.72
CA SER A 197 -9.84 3.01 5.96
C SER A 197 -9.26 4.42 6.06
N ALA A 198 -9.54 5.28 5.08
CA ALA A 198 -9.13 6.68 5.09
C ALA A 198 -9.59 7.46 6.35
N HIS A 199 -10.75 7.10 6.91
CA HIS A 199 -11.21 7.68 8.18
C HIS A 199 -10.35 7.25 9.36
N ARG A 200 -9.95 5.98 9.42
CA ARG A 200 -9.04 5.46 10.45
C ARG A 200 -7.64 6.02 10.28
N MET A 201 -7.19 6.25 9.06
CA MET A 201 -5.93 6.98 8.81
C MET A 201 -5.99 8.40 9.37
N ARG A 202 -7.05 9.16 9.11
CA ARG A 202 -7.16 10.54 9.61
C ARG A 202 -7.15 10.64 11.14
N VAL A 203 -7.86 9.75 11.82
CA VAL A 203 -7.86 9.70 13.30
C VAL A 203 -6.53 9.15 13.81
N GLY A 204 -6.01 8.11 13.17
CA GLY A 204 -4.75 7.46 13.49
C GLY A 204 -3.54 8.40 13.43
N HIS A 205 -3.47 9.26 12.41
CA HIS A 205 -2.41 10.26 12.30
C HIS A 205 -2.40 11.20 13.50
N ARG A 206 -3.57 11.77 13.85
CA ARG A 206 -3.72 12.65 15.03
C ARG A 206 -3.34 11.94 16.32
N TYR A 207 -3.71 10.67 16.45
CA TYR A 207 -3.31 9.84 17.57
C TYR A 207 -1.79 9.65 17.63
N MET A 208 -1.13 9.36 16.51
CA MET A 208 0.33 9.19 16.43
C MET A 208 1.08 10.49 16.72
N ASP A 209 0.58 11.65 16.26
CA ASP A 209 1.13 12.97 16.59
C ASP A 209 1.11 13.19 18.11
N ARG A 210 -0.03 12.92 18.74
CA ARG A 210 -0.19 13.07 20.19
C ARG A 210 0.64 12.10 21.01
N VAL A 211 0.81 10.86 20.54
CA VAL A 211 1.75 9.91 21.15
C VAL A 211 3.18 10.43 21.04
N SER A 212 3.55 11.07 19.93
CA SER A 212 4.87 11.66 19.72
C SER A 212 5.10 12.88 20.60
N GLU A 213 4.10 13.76 20.75
CA GLU A 213 4.11 14.89 21.69
C GLU A 213 4.23 14.40 23.14
N TRP A 214 3.47 13.38 23.52
CA TRP A 214 3.57 12.76 24.84
C TRP A 214 4.98 12.22 25.09
N LYS A 215 5.55 11.49 24.12
CA LYS A 215 6.92 10.97 24.19
C LYS A 215 7.94 12.09 24.38
N ALA A 216 7.82 13.19 23.66
CA ALA A 216 8.71 14.35 23.79
C ALA A 216 8.68 14.93 25.22
N GLY A 217 7.49 15.01 25.83
CA GLY A 217 7.32 15.44 27.22
C GLY A 217 7.82 14.43 28.27
N HIS A 218 7.97 13.15 27.92
CA HIS A 218 8.30 12.05 28.83
C HIS A 218 9.63 11.36 28.46
N LYS A 219 10.63 12.13 27.99
CA LYS A 219 11.99 11.65 27.68
C LYS A 219 12.04 10.42 26.75
N GLY A 220 11.09 10.33 25.82
CA GLY A 220 10.99 9.22 24.87
C GLY A 220 10.40 7.93 25.42
N SER A 221 9.91 7.90 26.67
CA SER A 221 9.20 6.75 27.21
C SER A 221 7.97 6.42 26.38
N THR A 222 7.64 5.13 26.24
CA THR A 222 6.42 4.72 25.53
C THR A 222 5.22 4.81 26.47
N PRO A 223 4.12 5.49 26.10
CA PRO A 223 2.93 5.55 26.93
C PRO A 223 2.30 4.17 27.12
N ASP A 224 1.77 3.93 28.32
CA ASP A 224 1.10 2.68 28.66
C ASP A 224 -0.22 2.51 27.88
N GLY A 225 -0.91 1.39 28.11
CA GLY A 225 -2.14 1.07 27.38
C GLY A 225 -3.24 2.11 27.62
N GLU A 226 -3.47 2.47 28.88
CA GLU A 226 -4.52 3.39 29.30
C GLU A 226 -4.29 4.82 28.80
N THR A 227 -3.04 5.30 28.88
CA THR A 227 -2.66 6.60 28.33
C THR A 227 -2.86 6.63 26.82
N ARG A 228 -2.47 5.57 26.11
CA ARG A 228 -2.70 5.49 24.66
C ARG A 228 -4.18 5.43 24.31
N ASP A 229 -4.98 4.71 25.10
CA ASP A 229 -6.44 4.66 24.94
C ASP A 229 -7.03 6.08 25.08
N ALA A 230 -6.62 6.84 26.10
CA ALA A 230 -7.05 8.23 26.31
C ALA A 230 -6.62 9.18 25.16
N LEU A 231 -5.39 9.04 24.67
CA LEU A 231 -4.89 9.85 23.54
C LEU A 231 -5.67 9.57 22.25
N TRP A 232 -6.03 8.30 21.99
CA TRP A 232 -6.87 7.90 20.88
C TRP A 232 -8.27 8.50 20.97
N ASP A 233 -8.91 8.36 22.14
CA ASP A 233 -10.28 8.83 22.34
C ASP A 233 -10.39 10.34 22.21
N ALA A 234 -9.40 11.07 22.74
CA ALA A 234 -9.33 12.50 22.53
C ALA A 234 -9.10 12.85 21.05
N ALA A 235 -8.37 12.03 20.27
CA ALA A 235 -8.07 12.32 18.87
C ALA A 235 -9.32 12.12 18.01
N LEU A 236 -10.08 11.07 18.35
CA LEU A 236 -11.37 10.79 17.78
C LEU A 236 -12.39 11.87 18.15
N ALA A 237 -12.42 12.34 19.40
CA ALA A 237 -13.32 13.40 19.86
C ALA A 237 -13.13 14.70 19.05
N ASP A 238 -11.88 15.15 18.87
CA ASP A 238 -11.56 16.34 18.06
C ASP A 238 -12.00 16.14 16.60
N TYR A 239 -11.73 14.97 16.03
CA TYR A 239 -12.12 14.65 14.66
C TYR A 239 -13.65 14.66 14.48
N VAL A 240 -14.39 14.11 15.44
CA VAL A 240 -15.86 14.12 15.44
C VAL A 240 -16.39 15.55 15.59
N ALA A 241 -15.81 16.35 16.50
CA ALA A 241 -16.20 17.74 16.71
C ALA A 241 -16.01 18.58 15.44
N GLU A 242 -14.86 18.48 14.78
CA GLU A 242 -14.61 19.16 13.52
C GLU A 242 -15.57 18.74 12.40
N LYS A 243 -15.91 17.45 12.33
CA LYS A 243 -16.84 16.94 11.32
C LYS A 243 -18.26 17.45 11.55
N LYS A 244 -18.71 17.46 12.81
CA LYS A 244 -20.00 18.04 13.21
C LYS A 244 -20.05 19.53 12.88
N ALA A 245 -19.00 20.29 13.18
CA ALA A 245 -18.90 21.71 12.85
C ALA A 245 -19.00 21.97 11.33
N LYS A 246 -18.48 21.06 10.50
CA LYS A 246 -18.57 21.12 9.03
C LYS A 246 -19.88 20.58 8.45
N GLY A 247 -20.86 20.20 9.29
CA GLY A 247 -22.11 19.59 8.85
C GLY A 247 -21.94 18.24 8.13
N SER A 248 -20.77 17.60 8.26
CA SER A 248 -20.46 16.34 7.60
C SER A 248 -20.89 15.17 8.46
N SER A 249 -21.61 14.21 7.90
CA SER A 249 -21.79 12.90 8.53
C SER A 249 -20.48 12.10 8.47
N PHE A 250 -20.32 11.15 9.38
CA PHE A 250 -19.16 10.28 9.45
C PHE A 250 -19.64 8.83 9.60
N GLY A 251 -18.97 7.90 8.92
CA GLY A 251 -19.46 6.53 8.80
C GLY A 251 -19.29 5.70 10.08
N ASN A 252 -19.92 4.52 10.08
CA ASN A 252 -19.99 3.55 11.20
C ASN A 252 -18.65 2.85 11.55
N GLY A 253 -17.52 3.36 11.06
CA GLY A 253 -16.22 2.66 11.08
C GLY A 253 -15.25 3.10 12.18
N LEU A 254 -15.62 4.12 12.96
CA LEU A 254 -14.80 4.70 14.02
C LEU A 254 -15.43 4.45 15.39
N ASN A 255 -14.62 3.94 16.32
CA ASN A 255 -15.03 3.63 17.69
C ASN A 255 -14.02 4.18 18.68
N TYR A 256 -14.53 4.57 19.84
CA TYR A 256 -13.74 4.86 21.03
C TYR A 256 -13.11 3.57 21.57
N THR A 257 -12.14 3.70 22.47
CA THR A 257 -11.44 2.56 23.07
C THR A 257 -12.32 1.78 24.04
N ASP A 258 -13.30 2.46 24.63
CA ASP A 258 -14.34 1.91 25.50
C ASP A 258 -15.47 1.17 24.76
N GLY A 259 -15.36 0.98 23.44
CA GLY A 259 -16.37 0.31 22.63
C GLY A 259 -17.44 1.22 22.04
N ARG A 260 -17.59 2.46 22.52
CA ARG A 260 -18.64 3.35 22.01
C ARG A 260 -18.41 3.70 20.54
N SER A 261 -19.50 3.81 19.80
CA SER A 261 -19.43 4.30 18.41
C SER A 261 -19.21 5.81 18.40
N ALA A 262 -18.40 6.28 17.46
CA ALA A 262 -18.31 7.71 17.18
C ALA A 262 -19.67 8.28 16.76
N HIS A 263 -20.53 7.48 16.12
CA HIS A 263 -21.79 7.95 15.52
C HIS A 263 -22.95 7.69 16.47
N GLU A 264 -23.67 8.76 16.80
CA GLU A 264 -24.85 8.69 17.66
C GLU A 264 -25.93 7.78 17.06
N GLY A 265 -26.54 6.94 17.88
CA GLY A 265 -27.57 6.00 17.46
C GLY A 265 -27.06 4.77 16.69
N VAL A 266 -25.75 4.62 16.50
CA VAL A 266 -25.15 3.38 15.97
C VAL A 266 -24.76 2.48 17.14
N ARG A 267 -25.12 1.19 17.05
CA ARG A 267 -24.75 0.22 18.08
C ARG A 267 -23.21 0.11 18.17
N PRO A 268 -22.64 0.16 19.38
CA PRO A 268 -21.25 -0.20 19.65
C PRO A 268 -20.86 -1.49 18.94
N ARG A 269 -19.64 -1.54 18.40
CA ARG A 269 -19.05 -2.82 18.00
C ARG A 269 -18.57 -3.54 19.27
N VAL A 270 -18.66 -4.86 19.26
CA VAL A 270 -18.09 -5.73 20.29
C VAL A 270 -17.24 -6.80 19.60
N TYR A 271 -16.15 -7.19 20.25
CA TYR A 271 -15.45 -8.42 19.90
C TYR A 271 -16.18 -9.57 20.59
N ILE A 272 -16.27 -10.70 19.89
CA ILE A 272 -16.64 -11.97 20.52
C ILE A 272 -15.32 -12.69 20.77
N ASP A 273 -15.00 -12.93 22.03
CA ASP A 273 -13.78 -13.63 22.41
C ASP A 273 -13.89 -15.15 22.15
N ARG A 274 -12.86 -15.92 22.53
CA ARG A 274 -12.87 -17.39 22.38
C ARG A 274 -13.84 -18.11 23.32
N ASN A 275 -14.38 -17.41 24.32
CA ASN A 275 -15.33 -17.91 25.30
C ASN A 275 -16.76 -17.44 25.01
N ASP A 276 -17.01 -16.91 23.81
CA ASP A 276 -18.28 -16.29 23.40
C ASP A 276 -18.73 -15.11 24.29
N MET A 277 -17.78 -14.47 24.97
CA MET A 277 -18.02 -13.26 25.74
C MET A 277 -17.91 -12.04 24.84
N GLU A 278 -18.90 -11.15 24.93
CA GLU A 278 -18.87 -9.85 24.26
C GLU A 278 -17.93 -8.90 24.99
N GLU A 279 -16.77 -8.62 24.41
CA GLU A 279 -15.86 -7.58 24.89
C GLU A 279 -16.09 -6.27 24.12
N PRO A 280 -15.98 -5.11 24.80
CA PRO A 280 -16.03 -3.82 24.13
C PRO A 280 -14.96 -3.70 23.03
N PHE A 281 -15.35 -3.26 21.84
CA PHE A 281 -14.42 -3.09 20.73
C PHE A 281 -13.46 -1.92 20.98
N ASN A 282 -12.17 -2.20 21.12
CA ASN A 282 -11.18 -1.14 21.30
C ASN A 282 -10.69 -0.59 19.95
N GLY A 283 -11.13 0.63 19.62
CA GLY A 283 -10.76 1.33 18.38
C GLY A 283 -9.26 1.58 18.20
N ARG A 284 -8.52 1.88 19.28
CA ARG A 284 -7.07 2.06 19.23
C ARG A 284 -6.37 0.74 18.91
N LYS A 285 -6.71 -0.36 19.60
CA LYS A 285 -6.08 -1.67 19.37
C LYS A 285 -6.30 -2.14 17.93
N ASP A 286 -7.50 -1.91 17.38
CA ASP A 286 -7.82 -2.21 15.98
C ASP A 286 -6.91 -1.42 15.01
N PHE A 287 -6.77 -0.11 15.24
CA PHE A 287 -5.88 0.76 14.47
C PHE A 287 -4.41 0.32 14.57
N GLU A 288 -3.87 0.12 15.78
CA GLU A 288 -2.48 -0.31 15.95
C GLU A 288 -2.22 -1.68 15.31
N GLY A 289 -3.20 -2.57 15.32
CA GLY A 289 -3.14 -3.85 14.62
C GLY A 289 -3.04 -3.67 13.11
N MET A 290 -3.85 -2.76 12.53
CA MET A 290 -3.78 -2.40 11.10
C MET A 290 -2.43 -1.79 10.74
N TYR A 291 -1.97 -0.85 11.57
CA TYR A 291 -0.70 -0.17 11.38
C TYR A 291 0.47 -1.16 11.40
N ARG A 292 0.51 -2.07 12.38
CA ARG A 292 1.51 -3.15 12.47
C ARG A 292 1.48 -4.08 11.25
N ARG A 293 0.30 -4.44 10.75
CA ARG A 293 0.18 -5.22 9.49
C ARG A 293 0.75 -4.46 8.29
N GLY A 294 0.50 -3.14 8.21
CA GLY A 294 1.09 -2.29 7.18
C GLY A 294 2.62 -2.29 7.23
N GLN A 295 3.19 -2.11 8.42
CA GLN A 295 4.65 -2.17 8.60
C GLN A 295 5.22 -3.55 8.26
N ALA A 296 4.57 -4.63 8.67
CA ALA A 296 5.00 -6.00 8.33
C ALA A 296 4.98 -6.24 6.82
N ARG A 297 3.97 -5.71 6.11
CA ARG A 297 3.89 -5.83 4.65
C ARG A 297 5.05 -5.14 3.94
N ILE A 298 5.46 -3.97 4.42
CA ILE A 298 6.58 -3.22 3.86
C ILE A 298 7.89 -3.98 4.07
N ARG A 299 8.12 -4.50 5.28
CA ARG A 299 9.31 -5.32 5.57
C ARG A 299 9.36 -6.58 4.71
N GLN A 300 8.23 -7.26 4.54
CA GLN A 300 8.14 -8.42 3.67
C GLN A 300 8.48 -8.05 2.22
N TRP A 301 7.97 -6.92 1.74
CA TRP A 301 8.22 -6.50 0.37
C TRP A 301 9.67 -6.05 0.16
N ALA A 302 10.26 -5.30 1.09
CA ALA A 302 11.69 -4.96 1.07
C ALA A 302 12.58 -6.22 1.05
N ALA A 303 12.22 -7.25 1.82
CA ALA A 303 12.92 -8.54 1.79
C ALA A 303 12.81 -9.24 0.43
N ASN A 304 11.61 -9.26 -0.18
CA ASN A 304 11.39 -9.85 -1.49
C ASN A 304 12.13 -9.09 -2.61
N TYR A 305 12.26 -7.76 -2.49
CA TYR A 305 12.93 -6.92 -3.49
C TYR A 305 14.46 -7.09 -3.44
N ALA A 306 15.02 -7.26 -2.24
CA ALA A 306 16.44 -7.63 -2.08
C ALA A 306 16.74 -8.96 -2.79
N ASP A 307 15.84 -9.94 -2.68
CA ASP A 307 15.96 -11.26 -3.32
C ASP A 307 15.83 -11.19 -4.86
N TYR A 308 14.94 -10.31 -5.37
CA TYR A 308 14.77 -10.09 -6.81
C TYR A 308 15.98 -9.37 -7.43
N SER A 309 16.62 -8.44 -6.72
CA SER A 309 17.83 -7.75 -7.20
C SER A 309 19.07 -8.66 -7.25
N MET A 310 19.05 -9.78 -6.51
CA MET A 310 20.16 -10.74 -6.44
C MET A 310 20.01 -11.91 -7.44
N THR A 311 18.85 -12.06 -8.06
CA THR A 311 18.52 -13.16 -8.99
C THR A 311 18.38 -12.71 -10.44
N GLY A 312 18.67 -11.44 -10.74
CA GLY A 312 18.74 -10.92 -12.11
C GLY A 312 20.01 -11.37 -12.82
N GLU A 313 20.07 -12.65 -13.21
CA GLU A 313 20.95 -13.09 -14.29
C GLU A 313 20.42 -12.55 -15.64
N ASP A 314 21.29 -11.75 -16.25
CA ASP A 314 21.47 -11.42 -17.67
C ASP A 314 20.40 -10.60 -18.44
N GLY A 315 20.83 -9.37 -18.78
CA GLY A 315 20.24 -8.52 -19.80
C GLY A 315 20.92 -7.16 -19.83
N ASP A 316 22.14 -7.12 -20.38
CA ASP A 316 23.00 -5.95 -20.59
C ASP A 316 22.24 -4.64 -20.92
N ALA A 317 22.26 -3.73 -19.95
CA ALA A 317 22.08 -2.30 -20.17
C ALA A 317 23.10 -1.57 -19.28
N THR A 318 24.31 -1.46 -19.81
CA THR A 318 25.27 -0.36 -19.66
C THR A 318 25.24 0.43 -18.34
N GLY A 319 26.34 0.29 -17.60
CA GLY A 319 26.57 0.88 -16.29
C GLY A 319 26.36 2.39 -16.20
N ASP A 320 25.61 2.76 -15.17
CA ASP A 320 25.87 3.90 -14.27
C ASP A 320 24.93 3.83 -13.04
N ALA A 321 24.71 2.61 -12.51
CA ALA A 321 23.94 2.35 -11.29
C ALA A 321 24.81 1.81 -10.13
N LEU A 322 26.14 1.80 -10.30
CA LEU A 322 27.08 1.72 -9.19
C LEU A 322 27.20 3.15 -8.61
N ASP A 323 26.47 3.47 -7.53
CA ASP A 323 27.11 4.05 -6.32
C ASP A 323 26.19 4.32 -5.11
N MET A 324 24.99 3.75 -4.96
CA MET A 324 24.16 4.06 -3.78
C MET A 324 23.48 2.87 -3.08
N ALA A 325 23.90 1.63 -3.37
CA ALA A 325 23.44 0.42 -2.66
C ALA A 325 24.50 -0.19 -1.72
N THR A 326 25.63 0.49 -1.50
CA THR A 326 26.66 0.12 -0.53
C THR A 326 26.47 0.90 0.76
N THR A 327 25.41 0.59 1.52
CA THR A 327 25.48 0.63 2.99
C THR A 327 24.25 -0.03 3.62
N THR A 328 24.51 -0.99 4.53
CA THR A 328 23.56 -1.76 5.38
C THR A 328 23.08 -3.08 4.75
N SER A 329 23.90 -4.14 4.67
CA SER A 329 24.37 -4.94 5.81
C SER A 329 25.74 -5.55 5.51
N VAL A 330 26.80 -4.86 5.93
CA VAL A 330 28.21 -5.24 5.74
C VAL A 330 28.67 -6.28 6.77
N THR A 331 27.90 -6.56 7.83
CA THR A 331 28.28 -7.51 8.90
C THR A 331 28.15 -8.98 8.51
N GLY A 332 27.31 -9.32 7.53
CA GLY A 332 27.14 -10.72 7.07
C GLY A 332 28.32 -11.26 6.26
N SER A 333 29.15 -10.39 5.66
CA SER A 333 30.24 -10.83 4.79
C SER A 333 31.55 -11.13 5.55
N ALA A 334 31.77 -10.53 6.72
CA ALA A 334 33.03 -10.65 7.46
C ALA A 334 33.11 -11.89 8.37
N LEU A 335 31.99 -12.55 8.67
CA LEU A 335 31.93 -13.71 9.58
C LEU A 335 31.90 -15.07 8.86
N ARG A 336 32.12 -15.12 7.53
CA ARG A 336 32.01 -16.34 6.72
C ARG A 336 32.99 -17.47 7.07
N GLY A 337 34.00 -17.20 7.91
CA GLY A 337 35.00 -18.17 8.32
C GLY A 337 34.76 -18.86 9.67
N VAL A 338 33.72 -18.46 10.42
CA VAL A 338 33.49 -18.97 11.79
C VAL A 338 32.34 -19.95 11.79
N GLY A 339 32.60 -21.17 12.25
CA GLY A 339 31.55 -22.17 12.40
C GLY A 339 30.48 -21.73 13.41
N GLU A 340 29.25 -22.11 13.14
CA GLU A 340 28.08 -21.76 13.95
C GLU A 340 28.20 -22.30 15.39
N THR A 341 28.95 -23.39 15.59
CA THR A 341 29.21 -23.98 16.90
C THR A 341 30.11 -23.08 17.75
N GLU A 342 31.17 -22.56 17.15
CA GLU A 342 32.15 -21.65 17.75
C GLU A 342 31.49 -20.31 18.09
N ARG A 343 30.66 -19.79 17.16
CA ARG A 343 29.84 -18.60 17.38
C ARG A 343 28.89 -18.74 18.57
N ARG A 344 28.17 -19.86 18.67
CA ARG A 344 27.25 -20.13 19.80
C ARG A 344 27.99 -20.33 21.12
N ALA A 345 29.09 -21.07 21.11
CA ALA A 345 29.90 -21.29 22.30
C ALA A 345 30.47 -19.97 22.84
N TYR A 346 30.91 -19.08 21.95
CA TYR A 346 31.40 -17.76 22.34
C TYR A 346 30.30 -16.85 22.88
N LYS A 347 29.15 -16.77 22.20
CA LYS A 347 27.98 -16.00 22.68
C LYS A 347 27.44 -16.53 24.01
N LEU A 348 27.48 -17.83 24.25
CA LEU A 348 27.11 -18.42 25.54
C LEU A 348 28.06 -17.99 26.66
N ALA A 349 29.37 -17.91 26.38
CA ALA A 349 30.35 -17.41 27.34
C ALA A 349 30.11 -15.93 27.68
N LEU A 350 29.70 -15.11 26.70
CA LEU A 350 29.26 -13.73 26.92
C LEU A 350 27.98 -13.67 27.77
N ALA A 351 27.00 -14.53 27.50
CA ALA A 351 25.75 -14.61 28.27
C ALA A 351 25.97 -15.01 29.74
N GLN A 352 26.99 -15.82 30.01
CA GLN A 352 27.37 -16.25 31.36
C GLN A 352 28.10 -15.15 32.16
N GLY A 353 28.36 -13.98 31.56
CA GLY A 353 29.00 -12.86 32.25
C GLY A 353 30.44 -13.12 32.67
N ARG A 354 31.16 -13.96 31.92
CA ARG A 354 32.56 -14.31 32.22
C ARG A 354 33.47 -13.08 32.15
N SER A 355 34.54 -13.09 32.93
CA SER A 355 35.51 -11.99 32.94
C SER A 355 36.26 -11.91 31.61
N ALA A 356 36.83 -10.74 31.30
CA ALA A 356 37.54 -10.50 30.04
C ALA A 356 38.70 -11.50 29.81
N THR A 357 39.42 -11.89 30.86
CA THR A 357 40.49 -12.89 30.80
C THR A 357 39.97 -14.30 30.48
N GLU A 358 38.76 -14.64 30.94
CA GLU A 358 38.14 -15.92 30.64
C GLU A 358 37.55 -15.95 29.24
N LEU A 359 36.98 -14.84 28.76
CA LEU A 359 36.52 -14.70 27.38
C LEU A 359 37.67 -14.77 26.38
N ASP A 360 38.84 -14.23 26.74
CA ASP A 360 40.06 -14.33 25.93
C ASP A 360 40.56 -15.78 25.85
N ALA A 361 40.52 -16.51 26.97
CA ALA A 361 40.84 -17.94 26.98
C ALA A 361 39.86 -18.79 26.15
N VAL A 362 38.57 -18.47 26.18
CA VAL A 362 37.54 -19.15 25.38
C VAL A 362 37.71 -18.83 23.88
N ALA A 363 37.95 -17.57 23.51
CA ALA A 363 38.22 -17.19 22.12
C ALA A 363 39.43 -17.95 21.56
N LYS A 364 40.51 -18.04 22.35
CA LYS A 364 41.72 -18.78 21.99
C LYS A 364 41.49 -20.28 21.85
N ALA A 365 40.66 -20.87 22.70
CA ALA A 365 40.29 -22.29 22.61
C ALA A 365 39.42 -22.60 21.37
N LEU A 366 38.65 -21.62 20.90
CA LEU A 366 37.80 -21.70 19.70
C LEU A 366 38.53 -21.26 18.42
N GLY A 367 39.80 -20.85 18.52
CA GLY A 367 40.59 -20.41 17.37
C GLY A 367 40.12 -19.09 16.74
N LEU A 368 39.42 -18.25 17.49
CA LEU A 368 38.90 -16.98 17.01
C LEU A 368 39.98 -15.89 17.07
N ASP A 369 40.16 -15.15 15.98
CA ASP A 369 41.01 -13.96 15.97
C ASP A 369 40.32 -12.74 16.59
N GLY A 370 41.10 -11.68 16.83
CA GLY A 370 40.63 -10.48 17.53
C GLY A 370 39.52 -9.73 16.80
N ASP A 371 39.54 -9.74 15.46
CA ASP A 371 38.57 -9.02 14.63
C ASP A 371 37.24 -9.77 14.59
N THR A 372 37.32 -11.10 14.45
CA THR A 372 36.18 -12.01 14.53
C THR A 372 35.49 -11.94 15.88
N ARG A 373 36.27 -11.90 16.97
CA ARG A 373 35.74 -11.71 18.32
C ARG A 373 34.93 -10.42 18.42
N GLY A 374 35.48 -9.30 17.96
CA GLY A 374 34.82 -8.00 18.01
C GLY A 374 33.49 -7.98 17.26
N LEU A 375 33.42 -8.68 16.12
CA LEU A 375 32.19 -8.80 15.33
C LEU A 375 31.12 -9.65 16.05
N LEU A 376 31.53 -10.74 16.72
CA LEU A 376 30.59 -11.58 17.47
C LEU A 376 30.07 -10.92 18.74
N GLU A 377 30.89 -10.12 19.42
CA GLU A 377 30.46 -9.28 20.54
C GLU A 377 29.47 -8.22 20.08
N ALA A 378 29.76 -7.51 18.98
CA ALA A 378 28.86 -6.52 18.39
C ALA A 378 27.51 -7.12 17.99
N GLU A 379 27.53 -8.33 17.40
CA GLU A 379 26.32 -9.05 17.06
C GLU A 379 25.52 -9.50 18.29
N TRP A 380 26.18 -10.06 19.31
CA TRP A 380 25.51 -10.44 20.55
C TRP A 380 24.84 -9.23 21.22
N HIS A 381 25.53 -8.08 21.24
CA HIS A 381 24.96 -6.85 21.78
C HIS A 381 23.76 -6.35 20.96
N ALA A 382 23.79 -6.49 19.63
CA ALA A 382 22.66 -6.19 18.77
C ALA A 382 21.47 -7.14 19.04
N GLU A 383 21.71 -8.45 19.17
CA GLU A 383 20.68 -9.45 19.44
C GLU A 383 20.05 -9.29 20.83
N VAL A 384 20.86 -9.05 21.88
CA VAL A 384 20.37 -8.79 23.23
C VAL A 384 19.60 -7.46 23.29
N ALA A 385 20.00 -6.45 22.51
CA ALA A 385 19.23 -5.23 22.36
C ALA A 385 17.87 -5.47 21.66
N PHE A 386 17.83 -6.36 20.66
CA PHE A 386 16.58 -6.75 19.99
C PHE A 386 15.66 -7.64 20.84
N ALA A 387 16.20 -8.51 21.70
CA ALA A 387 15.42 -9.42 22.55
C ALA A 387 14.94 -8.80 23.87
N ARG A 388 15.47 -7.64 24.25
CA ARG A 388 14.96 -6.82 25.37
C ARG A 388 13.81 -5.89 24.96
N ILE A 389 13.51 -5.81 23.67
CA ILE A 389 12.31 -5.20 23.09
C ILE A 389 11.30 -6.32 22.87
#